data_AF-A0A7S7EVG5-F1
#
_entry.id   AF-A0A7S7EVG5-F1
#
_cell.length_a   1.000
_cell.length_b   1.000
_cell.length_c   1.000
_cell.angle_alpha   90.00
_cell.angle_beta   90.00
_cell.angle_gamma   90.00
#
_symmetry.space_group_name_H-M   'P 1'
#
loop_
_entity.id
_entity.type
_entity.pdbx_description
1 polymer ?
#
loop_
_entity_poly.entity_id
_entity_poly.type
_entity_poly.pdbx_seq_one_letter_code
_entity_poly.pdbx_strand_id
1 'polypeptide(L)'
;MLKRKKRRSREYKNSSQVIDIEDARRERKKKRKDAAEKRGKAQKTKQVVTERQAGKKARRRMVYFFIFLFILCLIGVSAFNIISLKLLEAKTIKEHQALLDQKDKLEKIYSQVNSPEYIEQQARQQLRMIRPGEILYVLPDKDAKKDKGGIIPE
;
A
#
# COMPACT_ATOMS: atom_id res chain seq x y z
N MET A 1 -1.11 -77.64 -4.57
CA MET A 1 -0.86 -77.96 -3.15
C MET A 1 -0.28 -76.75 -2.42
N LEU A 2 -1.03 -76.18 -1.47
CA LEU A 2 -0.56 -75.06 -0.64
C LEU A 2 0.47 -75.57 0.39
N LYS A 3 1.73 -75.11 0.32
CA LYS A 3 2.76 -75.39 1.34
C LYS A 3 2.31 -74.81 2.68
N ARG A 4 1.85 -75.66 3.60
CA ARG A 4 1.50 -75.28 4.98
C ARG A 4 2.74 -74.69 5.67
N LYS A 5 2.63 -73.45 6.15
CA LYS A 5 3.68 -72.77 6.93
C LYS A 5 4.05 -73.65 8.14
N LYS A 6 5.33 -74.05 8.25
CA LYS A 6 5.84 -74.77 9.42
C LYS A 6 5.56 -73.93 10.68
N ARG A 7 4.98 -74.55 11.71
CA ARG A 7 4.70 -73.89 12.99
C ARG A 7 6.02 -73.58 13.71
N ARG A 8 6.15 -72.34 14.20
CA ARG A 8 7.34 -71.79 14.90
C ARG A 8 7.87 -72.67 16.04
N SER A 9 7.01 -73.48 16.65
CA SER A 9 7.36 -74.36 17.77
C SER A 9 8.33 -75.50 17.40
N ARG A 10 8.48 -75.83 16.10
CA ARG A 10 9.43 -76.86 15.65
C ARG A 10 10.87 -76.37 15.54
N GLU A 11 11.11 -75.06 15.50
CA GLU A 11 12.46 -74.49 15.36
C GLU A 11 13.29 -74.59 16.66
N TYR A 12 12.62 -74.59 17.81
CA TYR A 12 13.27 -74.58 19.12
C TYR A 12 13.61 -75.97 19.69
N LYS A 13 13.18 -77.05 19.03
CA LYS A 13 13.39 -78.42 19.54
C LYS A 13 14.78 -79.00 19.22
N ASN A 14 15.52 -78.41 18.28
CA ASN A 14 16.79 -78.94 17.79
C ASN A 14 18.01 -78.04 18.13
N SER A 15 17.86 -77.02 18.96
CA SER A 15 18.96 -76.13 19.36
C SER A 15 19.43 -76.46 20.77
N SER A 16 20.35 -77.41 20.92
CA SER A 16 21.10 -77.66 22.15
C SER A 16 22.21 -76.61 22.40
N GLN A 17 22.10 -75.44 21.77
CA GLN A 17 23.13 -74.42 21.79
C GLN A 17 22.92 -73.54 23.03
N VAL A 18 23.91 -73.54 23.92
CA VAL A 18 23.94 -72.67 25.10
C VAL A 18 23.92 -71.22 24.61
N ILE A 19 22.87 -70.50 24.96
CA ILE A 19 22.70 -69.11 24.58
C ILE A 19 23.59 -68.29 25.50
N ASP A 20 24.69 -67.76 24.96
CA ASP A 20 25.47 -66.76 25.68
C ASP A 20 24.62 -65.49 25.85
N ILE A 21 24.39 -65.13 27.10
CA ILE A 21 23.47 -64.05 27.50
C ILE A 21 23.96 -62.71 26.95
N GLU A 22 25.28 -62.53 26.83
CA GLU A 22 25.85 -61.27 26.38
C GLU A 22 25.70 -61.08 24.87
N ASP A 23 25.96 -62.13 24.09
CA ASP A 23 25.78 -62.11 22.63
C ASP A 23 24.30 -61.99 22.24
N ALA A 24 23.42 -62.68 22.96
CA ALA A 24 21.97 -62.54 22.77
C ALA A 24 21.49 -61.09 23.06
N ARG A 25 22.08 -60.40 24.03
CA ARG A 25 21.79 -58.98 24.31
C ARG A 25 22.31 -58.07 23.19
N ARG A 26 23.52 -58.31 22.69
CA ARG A 26 24.13 -57.54 21.59
C ARG A 26 23.32 -57.67 20.30
N GLU A 27 22.88 -58.88 19.96
CA GLU A 27 22.01 -59.13 18.80
C GLU A 27 20.66 -58.42 18.91
N ARG A 28 20.02 -58.47 20.08
CA ARG A 28 18.75 -57.77 20.31
C ARG A 28 18.92 -56.26 20.17
N LYS A 29 20.03 -55.70 20.66
CA LYS A 29 20.34 -54.26 20.53
C LYS A 29 20.59 -53.87 19.07
N LYS A 30 21.32 -54.67 18.29
CA LYS A 30 21.52 -54.47 16.84
C LYS A 30 20.20 -54.54 16.08
N LYS A 31 19.40 -55.61 16.28
CA LYS A 31 18.07 -55.76 15.66
C LYS A 31 17.13 -54.58 15.96
N ARG A 32 17.15 -54.06 17.19
CA ARG A 32 16.38 -52.85 17.57
C ARG A 32 16.86 -51.60 16.85
N LYS A 33 18.18 -51.39 16.75
CA LYS A 33 18.77 -50.25 16.02
C LYS A 33 18.45 -50.33 14.53
N ASP A 34 18.64 -51.48 13.90
CA ASP A 34 18.34 -51.68 12.48
C ASP A 34 16.86 -51.51 12.17
N ALA A 35 15.97 -51.98 13.07
CA ALA A 35 14.53 -51.76 12.94
C ALA A 35 14.15 -50.28 13.11
N ALA A 36 14.78 -49.55 14.04
CA ALA A 36 14.57 -48.12 14.23
C ALA A 36 15.07 -47.31 13.03
N GLU A 37 16.23 -47.66 12.48
CA GLU A 37 16.79 -47.03 11.30
C GLU A 37 15.94 -47.30 10.05
N LYS A 38 15.47 -48.55 9.87
CA LYS A 38 14.52 -48.90 8.80
C LYS A 38 13.19 -48.17 8.94
N ARG A 39 12.68 -48.01 10.17
CA ARG A 39 11.45 -47.23 10.43
C ARG A 39 11.67 -45.75 10.13
N GLY A 40 12.78 -45.15 10.55
CA GLY A 40 13.13 -43.77 10.25
C GLY A 40 13.30 -43.52 8.75
N LYS A 41 13.98 -44.42 8.03
CA LYS A 41 14.12 -44.38 6.56
C LYS A 41 12.79 -44.56 5.84
N ALA A 42 11.92 -45.47 6.31
CA ALA A 42 10.58 -45.67 5.77
C ALA A 42 9.65 -44.47 6.05
N GLN A 43 9.82 -43.77 7.15
CA GLN A 43 9.03 -42.58 7.50
C GLN A 43 9.48 -41.37 6.68
N LYS A 44 10.79 -41.21 6.43
CA LYS A 44 11.35 -40.18 5.53
C LYS A 44 10.93 -40.39 4.06
N THR A 45 10.88 -41.63 3.59
CA THR A 45 10.43 -41.94 2.21
C THR A 45 8.93 -41.78 2.02
N LYS A 46 8.11 -41.96 3.07
CA LYS A 46 6.66 -41.70 3.04
C LYS A 46 6.28 -40.21 3.12
N GLN A 47 7.22 -39.32 3.46
CA GLN A 47 6.99 -37.87 3.44
C GLN A 47 6.99 -37.28 2.03
N VAL A 48 7.34 -38.06 1.00
CA VAL A 48 7.10 -37.67 -0.38
C VAL A 48 5.60 -37.81 -0.62
N VAL A 49 4.88 -36.72 -0.42
CA VAL A 49 3.46 -36.60 -0.76
C VAL A 49 3.32 -37.10 -2.18
N THR A 50 2.70 -38.28 -2.37
CA THR A 50 2.40 -38.84 -3.69
C THR A 50 1.88 -37.72 -4.59
N GLU A 51 2.48 -37.51 -5.76
CA GLU A 51 2.24 -36.35 -6.63
C GLU A 51 0.75 -36.09 -6.90
N ARG A 52 -0.06 -37.16 -6.89
CA ARG A 52 -1.53 -37.12 -6.99
C ARG A 52 -2.25 -36.40 -5.82
N GLN A 53 -1.71 -36.45 -4.61
CA GLN A 53 -2.22 -35.75 -3.43
C GLN A 53 -1.71 -34.30 -3.35
N ALA A 54 -0.51 -34.02 -3.88
CA ALA A 54 0.06 -32.68 -3.93
C ALA A 54 -0.79 -31.74 -4.80
N GLY A 55 -1.26 -32.20 -5.97
CA GLY A 55 -2.12 -31.41 -6.84
C GLY A 55 -3.50 -31.05 -6.24
N LYS A 56 -4.07 -31.92 -5.39
CA LYS A 56 -5.33 -31.64 -4.68
C LYS A 56 -5.14 -30.65 -3.51
N LYS A 57 -3.97 -30.65 -2.86
CA LYS A 57 -3.60 -29.66 -1.84
C LYS A 57 -3.26 -28.30 -2.47
N ALA A 58 -2.56 -28.29 -3.60
CA ALA A 58 -2.24 -27.08 -4.35
C ALA A 58 -3.51 -26.36 -4.83
N ARG A 59 -4.48 -27.09 -5.41
CA ARG A 59 -5.78 -26.51 -5.81
C ARG A 59 -6.52 -25.87 -4.63
N ARG A 60 -6.58 -26.54 -3.48
CA ARG A 60 -7.19 -25.95 -2.27
C ARG A 60 -6.44 -24.70 -1.80
N ARG A 61 -5.11 -24.73 -1.83
CA ARG A 61 -4.28 -23.56 -1.47
C ARG A 61 -4.52 -22.38 -2.42
N MET A 62 -4.67 -22.63 -3.72
CA MET A 62 -5.03 -21.60 -4.71
C MET A 62 -6.40 -21.00 -4.43
N VAL A 63 -7.41 -21.82 -4.12
CA VAL A 63 -8.75 -21.33 -3.76
C VAL A 63 -8.70 -20.42 -2.52
N TYR A 64 -8.01 -20.84 -1.45
CA TYR A 64 -7.84 -19.98 -0.28
C TYR A 64 -7.04 -18.71 -0.57
N PHE A 65 -6.04 -18.78 -1.45
CA PHE A 65 -5.29 -17.60 -1.88
C PHE A 65 -6.18 -16.60 -2.62
N PHE A 66 -7.04 -17.06 -3.54
CA PHE A 66 -8.00 -16.18 -4.22
C PHE A 66 -9.03 -15.58 -3.27
N ILE A 67 -9.53 -16.36 -2.30
CA ILE A 67 -10.46 -15.85 -1.28
C ILE A 67 -9.77 -14.78 -0.43
N PHE A 68 -8.54 -15.02 0.01
CA PHE A 68 -7.76 -14.05 0.76
C PHE A 68 -7.49 -12.79 -0.06
N LEU A 69 -7.08 -12.93 -1.32
CA LEU A 69 -6.86 -11.82 -2.23
C LEU A 69 -8.14 -11.00 -2.44
N PHE A 70 -9.29 -11.66 -2.59
CA PHE A 70 -10.59 -11.00 -2.73
C PHE A 70 -10.95 -10.17 -1.49
N ILE A 71 -10.76 -10.74 -0.30
CA ILE A 71 -10.94 -10.01 0.98
C ILE A 71 -9.98 -8.81 1.06
N LEU A 72 -8.71 -8.99 0.68
CA LEU A 72 -7.73 -7.91 0.64
C LEU A 72 -8.12 -6.80 -0.34
N CYS A 73 -8.67 -7.18 -1.49
CA CYS A 73 -9.14 -6.25 -2.52
C CYS A 73 -10.35 -5.44 -2.02
N LEU A 74 -11.31 -6.09 -1.35
CA LEU A 74 -12.46 -5.40 -0.75
C LEU A 74 -12.03 -4.37 0.32
N ILE A 75 -11.12 -4.76 1.21
CA ILE A 75 -10.54 -3.86 2.22
C ILE A 75 -9.77 -2.73 1.53
N GLY A 76 -8.99 -3.04 0.49
CA GLY A 76 -8.24 -2.08 -0.30
C GLY A 76 -9.15 -1.03 -0.94
N VAL A 77 -10.21 -1.44 -1.64
CA VAL A 77 -11.19 -0.53 -2.27
C VAL A 77 -11.86 0.37 -1.21
N SER A 78 -12.25 -0.20 -0.07
CA SER A 78 -12.81 0.59 1.03
C SER A 78 -11.82 1.62 1.57
N ALA A 79 -10.55 1.26 1.73
CA ALA A 79 -9.50 2.16 2.21
C ALA A 79 -9.16 3.24 1.16
N PHE A 80 -9.11 2.88 -0.12
CA PHE A 80 -8.91 3.83 -1.22
C PHE A 80 -10.04 4.87 -1.28
N ASN A 81 -11.29 4.44 -1.12
CA ASN A 81 -12.43 5.36 -1.06
C ASN A 81 -12.30 6.34 0.11
N ILE A 82 -11.92 5.88 1.30
CA ILE A 82 -11.70 6.75 2.47
C ILE A 82 -10.56 7.75 2.24
N ILE A 83 -9.45 7.31 1.66
CA ILE A 83 -8.29 8.17 1.37
C ILE A 83 -8.65 9.19 0.30
N SER A 84 -9.37 8.79 -0.76
CA SER A 84 -9.84 9.71 -1.80
C SER A 84 -10.82 10.75 -1.24
N LEU A 85 -11.65 10.38 -0.25
CA LEU A 85 -12.59 11.29 0.38
C LEU A 85 -11.88 12.34 1.23
N LYS A 86 -10.88 11.94 2.02
CA LYS A 86 -10.07 12.88 2.81
C LYS A 86 -9.22 13.82 1.93
N LEU A 87 -8.75 13.33 0.78
CA LEU A 87 -8.02 14.16 -0.17
C LEU A 87 -8.94 15.19 -0.86
N LEU A 88 -10.20 14.82 -1.11
CA LEU A 88 -11.23 15.72 -1.63
C LEU A 88 -11.66 16.74 -0.58
N GLU A 89 -11.85 16.34 0.68
CA GLU A 89 -12.14 17.24 1.81
C GLU A 89 -11.05 18.28 1.99
N ALA A 90 -9.78 17.89 1.91
CA ALA A 90 -8.65 18.82 2.05
C ALA A 90 -8.59 19.87 0.92
N LYS A 91 -8.99 19.51 -0.31
CA LYS A 91 -9.12 20.48 -1.41
C LYS A 91 -10.32 21.40 -1.22
N THR A 92 -11.45 20.83 -0.82
CA THR A 92 -12.70 21.56 -0.61
C THR A 92 -12.57 22.60 0.50
N ILE A 93 -11.86 22.28 1.60
CA ILE A 93 -11.61 23.23 2.70
C ILE A 93 -10.74 24.40 2.24
N LYS A 94 -9.70 24.14 1.42
CA LYS A 94 -8.83 25.19 0.89
C LYS A 94 -9.58 26.12 -0.06
N GLU A 95 -10.42 25.55 -0.93
CA GLU A 95 -11.27 26.32 -1.82
C GLU A 95 -12.26 27.17 -1.02
N HIS A 96 -12.90 26.59 0.00
CA HIS A 96 -13.81 27.32 0.90
C HIS A 96 -13.13 28.49 1.61
N GLN A 97 -11.91 28.30 2.12
CA GLN A 97 -11.15 29.39 2.77
C GLN A 97 -10.77 30.48 1.78
N ALA A 98 -10.30 30.12 0.58
CA ALA A 98 -9.98 31.10 -0.45
C ALA A 98 -11.20 31.91 -0.91
N LEU A 99 -12.37 31.25 -1.02
CA LEU A 99 -13.64 31.90 -1.34
C LEU A 99 -14.12 32.85 -0.22
N LEU A 100 -13.94 32.47 1.05
CA LEU A 100 -14.25 33.34 2.19
C LEU A 100 -13.32 34.56 2.23
N ASP A 101 -12.02 34.37 2.05
CA ASP A 101 -11.05 35.47 1.99
C ASP A 101 -11.35 36.46 0.86
N GLN A 102 -11.80 35.95 -0.30
CA GLN A 102 -12.23 36.78 -1.41
C GLN A 102 -13.50 37.56 -1.08
N LYS A 103 -14.48 36.91 -0.44
CA LYS A 103 -15.71 37.56 0.03
C LYS A 103 -15.41 38.70 1.00
N ASP A 104 -14.60 38.45 2.03
CA ASP A 104 -14.24 39.45 3.03
C ASP A 104 -13.49 40.64 2.41
N LYS A 105 -12.59 40.38 1.45
CA LYS A 105 -11.89 41.44 0.71
C LYS A 105 -12.86 42.28 -0.11
N LEU A 106 -13.77 41.64 -0.84
CA LEU A 106 -14.76 42.33 -1.66
C LEU A 106 -15.73 43.14 -0.80
N GLU A 107 -16.13 42.63 0.36
CA GLU A 107 -17.03 43.32 1.28
C GLU A 107 -16.37 44.56 1.90
N LYS A 108 -15.09 44.46 2.28
CA LYS A 108 -14.30 45.62 2.71
C LYS A 108 -14.20 46.67 1.61
N ILE A 109 -13.88 46.26 0.39
CA ILE A 109 -13.82 47.18 -0.76
C ILE A 109 -15.21 47.81 -0.98
N TYR A 110 -16.28 47.03 -0.99
CA TYR A 110 -17.64 47.52 -1.19
C TYR A 110 -18.04 48.55 -0.12
N SER A 111 -17.72 48.31 1.16
CA SER A 111 -17.97 49.28 2.23
C SER A 111 -17.20 50.60 2.04
N GLN A 112 -16.03 50.54 1.40
CA GLN A 112 -15.14 51.69 1.18
C GLN A 112 -15.40 52.38 -0.15
N VAL A 113 -16.00 51.71 -1.13
CA VAL A 113 -16.27 52.24 -2.48
C VAL A 113 -17.11 53.52 -2.45
N ASN A 114 -18.03 53.64 -1.49
CA ASN A 114 -18.87 54.84 -1.33
C ASN A 114 -18.17 55.97 -0.55
N SER A 115 -16.95 55.75 -0.06
CA SER A 115 -16.20 56.79 0.63
C SER A 115 -15.59 57.78 -0.37
N PRO A 116 -15.67 59.10 -0.10
CA PRO A 116 -15.14 60.12 -1.01
C PRO A 116 -13.63 59.99 -1.24
N GLU A 117 -12.87 59.52 -0.25
CA GLU A 117 -11.44 59.27 -0.35
C GLU A 117 -11.09 58.14 -1.33
N TYR A 118 -11.86 57.05 -1.32
CA TYR A 118 -11.65 55.92 -2.24
C TYR A 118 -11.96 56.32 -3.68
N ILE A 119 -13.04 57.07 -3.89
CA ILE A 119 -13.43 57.60 -5.21
C ILE A 119 -12.36 58.58 -5.73
N GLU A 120 -11.86 59.47 -4.88
CA GLU A 120 -10.77 60.38 -5.25
C GLU A 120 -9.49 59.64 -5.62
N GLN A 121 -9.11 58.60 -4.86
CA GLN A 121 -7.94 57.79 -5.19
C GLN A 121 -8.11 57.06 -6.52
N GLN A 122 -9.28 56.46 -6.78
CA GLN A 122 -9.57 55.82 -8.07
C GLN A 122 -9.58 56.83 -9.22
N ALA A 123 -10.13 58.02 -9.03
CA ALA A 123 -10.12 59.08 -10.03
C ALA A 123 -8.68 59.59 -10.33
N ARG A 124 -7.83 59.74 -9.30
CA ARG A 124 -6.42 60.11 -9.46
C ARG A 124 -5.61 58.99 -10.14
N GLN A 125 -5.85 57.72 -9.80
CA GLN A 125 -5.09 56.57 -10.32
C GLN A 125 -5.51 56.15 -11.73
N GLN A 126 -6.82 55.95 -11.95
CA GLN A 126 -7.33 55.42 -13.22
C GLN A 126 -7.55 56.52 -14.26
N LEU A 127 -8.06 57.68 -13.83
CA LEU A 127 -8.46 58.76 -14.74
C LEU A 127 -7.48 59.93 -14.75
N ARG A 128 -6.43 59.90 -13.91
CA ARG A 128 -5.44 60.98 -13.73
C ARG A 128 -6.10 62.34 -13.46
N MET A 129 -7.24 62.34 -12.79
CA MET A 129 -7.97 63.55 -12.42
C MET A 129 -7.29 64.25 -11.24
N ILE A 130 -7.32 65.58 -11.22
CA ILE A 130 -6.79 66.43 -10.15
C ILE A 130 -7.83 67.46 -9.73
N ARG A 131 -7.71 68.02 -8.53
CA ARG A 131 -8.61 69.08 -8.08
C ARG A 131 -8.27 70.41 -8.77
N PRO A 132 -9.24 71.31 -8.96
CA PRO A 132 -8.97 72.63 -9.53
C PRO A 132 -7.92 73.37 -8.68
N GLY A 133 -6.83 73.81 -9.33
CA GLY A 133 -5.70 74.49 -8.69
C GLY A 133 -4.49 73.59 -8.37
N GLU A 134 -4.58 72.27 -8.55
CA GLU A 134 -3.43 71.35 -8.44
C GLU A 134 -2.69 71.23 -9.79
N ILE A 135 -1.40 70.87 -9.76
CA ILE A 135 -0.57 70.66 -10.97
C ILE A 135 -0.21 69.18 -11.09
N LEU A 136 -0.53 68.55 -12.24
CA LEU A 136 -0.20 67.16 -12.52
C LEU A 136 1.20 67.03 -13.14
N TYR A 137 2.10 66.29 -12.49
CA TYR A 137 3.40 65.93 -13.05
C TYR A 137 3.38 64.50 -13.58
N VAL A 138 3.64 64.32 -14.88
CA VAL A 138 3.79 63.00 -15.50
C VAL A 138 5.26 62.74 -15.73
N LEU A 139 5.83 61.81 -14.97
CA LEU A 139 7.20 61.36 -15.20
C LEU A 139 7.20 60.36 -16.35
N PRO A 140 8.11 60.48 -17.33
CA PRO A 140 8.25 59.48 -18.36
C PRO A 140 8.69 58.16 -17.72
N ASP A 141 7.97 57.08 -18.02
CA ASP A 141 8.37 55.75 -17.63
C ASP A 141 9.79 55.48 -18.15
N LYS A 142 10.64 54.89 -17.30
CA LYS A 142 12.06 54.64 -17.63
C LYS A 142 12.23 53.77 -18.88
N ASP A 143 11.17 53.11 -19.32
CA ASP A 143 11.14 52.20 -20.47
C ASP A 143 10.52 52.82 -21.74
N ALA A 144 9.95 54.04 -21.66
CA ALA A 144 9.25 54.70 -22.78
C ALA A 144 10.15 55.64 -23.60
N LYS A 145 11.47 55.48 -23.55
CA LYS A 145 12.45 56.29 -24.31
C LYS A 145 12.62 55.84 -25.77
N LYS A 146 11.51 55.50 -26.43
CA LYS A 146 11.31 55.35 -27.88
C LYS A 146 9.80 55.54 -28.00
N ASP A 147 9.29 56.74 -28.21
CA ASP A 147 9.03 57.22 -29.55
C ASP A 147 8.78 58.73 -29.52
N LYS A 148 9.34 59.40 -30.52
CA LYS A 148 9.26 60.85 -30.69
C LYS A 148 7.87 61.26 -31.19
N GLY A 149 7.48 62.48 -30.83
CA GLY A 149 6.85 63.41 -31.79
C GLY A 149 5.40 63.80 -31.48
N GLY A 150 5.20 65.08 -31.16
CA GLY A 150 3.88 65.69 -31.10
C GLY A 150 3.95 67.13 -30.66
N ILE A 151 4.03 68.03 -31.63
CA ILE A 151 4.16 69.49 -31.51
C ILE A 151 2.81 70.11 -31.07
N ILE A 152 2.88 71.10 -30.18
CA ILE A 152 1.80 72.02 -29.79
C ILE A 152 1.59 73.04 -30.92
N PRO A 153 0.36 73.51 -31.18
CA PRO A 153 0.23 74.95 -31.28
C PRO A 153 -0.98 75.53 -30.53
N GLU A 154 -0.90 76.85 -30.42
CA GLU A 154 -1.60 77.84 -29.60
C GLU A 154 -3.13 77.77 -29.53
#